data_AF-A0A8D5JDA0-F1
#
_entry.id   AF-A0A8D5JDA0-F1
#
_cell.length_a   1.000
_cell.length_b   1.000
_cell.length_c   1.000
_cell.angle_alpha   90.00
_cell.angle_beta   90.00
_cell.angle_gamma   90.00
#
_symmetry.space_group_name_H-M   'P 1'
#
loop_
_entity.id
_entity.type
_entity.pdbx_description
1 polymer ?
#
loop_
_entity_poly.entity_id
_entity_poly.type
_entity_poly.pdbx_seq_one_letter_code
_entity_poly.pdbx_strand_id
1 'polypeptide(L)'
;MVTIATMGPSGSNSVLAAKQYDPEADLKLYLKLSDCLDAFKRKEADFALIPVYNTREGEVKEYFRLVAKMEEGYWIDNVVLPIHLSFGIFQGNNPSQVKTIVGRGPVFRQCDEYIEDNYPDVTLMAVQNIEEAMEEIRREEKSGYAVIDSEQLLEQYGFQLIAREVVSHNRTRFAVIGRSIAPQTGYDATAIITHPLRDRVGMLADILGEFTRRGINILDLQSENDIKTQKLRIYVEIEGHIENNNISEAIQTIETTVIQEESALKILGSFPRVDMRVKKIRNFGFIGSGDMSQWFAKRLENEGYETHISGRTSIIPPEKMIKEVDVVIVCVPISVTAKTIKQYGPLLKNGQALIILAGESEKTIQAALDSTDPGVEVMFVHNLWGPQALTMKDKNAAIVRTPRSGSFCSEFEAFLYKHGADIYHDSAKKHDLLMGVGQKLPTAISVALAMTLKQFGIESRDIDSHSTLTSLYGILAMARVHNQNPRTYAEIMATRGEGEKIVRSFAENLRAIIDRAEHGDINELSEIMEENKKSMSPSFLRSRMKQAKAVDDVMSRPDMKMQ
;
A
#
# COMPACT_ATOMS: atom_id res chain seq x y z
N MET A 1 -10.70 13.85 35.08
CA MET A 1 -9.49 14.14 34.29
C MET A 1 -8.88 12.81 33.94
N VAL A 2 -8.53 12.61 32.68
CA VAL A 2 -7.80 11.41 32.24
C VAL A 2 -6.37 11.52 32.77
N THR A 3 -5.84 10.43 33.33
CA THR A 3 -4.47 10.38 33.82
C THR A 3 -3.60 9.60 32.84
N ILE A 4 -2.50 10.18 32.35
CA ILE A 4 -1.59 9.54 31.40
C ILE A 4 -0.21 9.37 32.03
N ALA A 5 0.27 8.13 32.13
CA ALA A 5 1.65 7.83 32.47
C ALA A 5 2.55 7.94 31.23
N THR A 6 3.62 8.75 31.30
CA THR A 6 4.57 8.89 30.19
C THR A 6 5.98 9.22 30.67
N MET A 7 6.94 9.21 29.73
CA MET A 7 8.34 9.48 30.02
C MET A 7 8.59 10.99 30.22
N GLY A 8 9.20 11.35 31.35
CA GLY A 8 9.65 12.70 31.65
C GLY A 8 10.99 13.08 31.00
N PRO A 9 11.54 14.25 31.33
CA PRO A 9 10.98 15.29 32.21
C PRO A 9 9.88 16.13 31.53
N SER A 10 9.39 17.21 32.17
CA SER A 10 8.25 18.01 31.72
C SER A 10 8.39 18.64 30.33
N GLY A 11 9.62 18.90 29.87
CA GLY A 11 9.93 19.38 28.53
C GLY A 11 10.17 18.28 27.48
N SER A 12 9.95 17.00 27.80
CA SER A 12 10.27 15.91 26.89
C SER A 12 9.27 15.79 25.73
N ASN A 13 9.72 15.19 24.62
CA ASN A 13 8.85 14.87 23.49
C ASN A 13 7.68 13.95 23.88
N SER A 14 7.82 13.10 24.90
CA SER A 14 6.73 12.23 25.35
C SER A 14 5.64 13.02 26.08
N VAL A 15 6.02 14.09 26.77
CA VAL A 15 5.06 15.03 27.37
C VAL A 15 4.31 15.80 26.29
N LEU A 16 5.00 16.27 25.26
CA LEU A 16 4.36 16.88 24.09
C LEU A 16 3.38 15.91 23.42
N ALA A 17 3.73 14.63 23.32
CA ALA A 17 2.86 13.62 22.71
C ALA A 17 1.61 13.38 23.56
N ALA A 18 1.76 13.31 24.88
CA ALA A 18 0.64 13.18 25.80
C ALA A 18 -0.30 14.38 25.75
N LYS A 19 0.23 15.61 25.67
CA LYS A 19 -0.59 16.81 25.50
C LYS A 19 -1.23 16.93 24.12
N GLN A 20 -0.59 16.41 23.07
CA GLN A 20 -1.21 16.33 21.74
C GLN A 20 -2.38 15.34 21.74
N TYR A 21 -2.24 14.23 22.48
CA TYR A 21 -3.30 13.24 22.62
C TYR A 21 -4.51 13.79 23.41
N ASP A 22 -4.23 14.35 24.58
CA ASP A 22 -5.23 15.00 25.43
C ASP A 22 -4.61 16.24 26.11
N PRO A 23 -4.96 17.46 25.65
CA PRO A 23 -4.42 18.70 26.19
C PRO A 23 -4.71 18.92 27.68
N GLU A 24 -5.78 18.31 28.21
CA GLU A 24 -6.27 18.49 29.58
C GLU A 24 -5.91 17.31 30.50
N ALA A 25 -5.10 16.37 30.03
CA ALA A 25 -4.70 15.19 30.81
C ALA A 25 -3.79 15.54 32.00
N ASP A 26 -4.00 14.83 33.12
CA ASP A 26 -3.08 14.83 34.24
C ASP A 26 -1.90 13.89 33.95
N LEU A 27 -0.68 14.41 33.89
CA LEU A 27 0.49 13.67 33.42
C LEU A 27 1.32 13.16 34.59
N LYS A 28 1.50 11.83 34.64
CA LYS A 28 2.43 11.17 35.56
C LYS A 28 3.74 10.86 34.83
N LEU A 29 4.80 11.56 35.22
CA LEU A 29 6.10 11.49 34.56
C LEU A 29 7.00 10.49 35.25
N TYR A 30 7.61 9.60 34.46
CA TYR A 30 8.58 8.62 34.94
C TYR A 30 9.89 8.72 34.15
N LEU A 31 10.98 8.29 34.75
CA LEU A 31 12.30 8.26 34.10
C LEU A 31 12.51 7.02 33.23
N LYS A 32 11.78 5.93 33.50
CA LYS A 32 11.93 4.65 32.81
C LYS A 32 10.61 4.21 32.20
N LEU A 33 10.74 3.53 31.06
CA LEU A 33 9.60 3.00 30.32
C LEU A 33 8.85 1.92 31.12
N SER A 34 9.61 1.09 31.86
CA SER A 34 9.05 0.09 32.77
C SER A 34 8.12 0.71 33.82
N ASP A 35 8.51 1.85 34.37
CA ASP A 35 7.79 2.49 35.47
C ASP A 35 6.48 3.12 34.97
N CYS A 36 6.46 3.62 33.72
CA CYS A 36 5.23 4.07 33.07
C CYS A 36 4.20 2.93 32.93
N LEU A 37 4.65 1.77 32.45
CA LEU A 37 3.80 0.60 32.27
C LEU A 37 3.36 -0.02 33.60
N ASP A 38 4.24 -0.02 34.61
CA ASP A 38 3.89 -0.47 35.96
C ASP A 38 2.82 0.42 36.60
N ALA A 39 2.90 1.74 36.42
CA ALA A 39 1.87 2.68 36.90
C ALA A 39 0.51 2.42 36.24
N PHE A 40 0.48 2.19 34.93
CA PHE A 40 -0.72 1.80 34.20
C PHE A 40 -1.28 0.46 34.70
N LYS A 41 -0.41 -0.55 34.90
CA LYS A 41 -0.78 -1.86 35.46
C LYS A 41 -1.39 -1.73 36.85
N ARG A 42 -0.84 -0.88 37.71
CA ARG A 42 -1.34 -0.61 39.07
C ARG A 42 -2.60 0.25 39.13
N LYS A 43 -3.12 0.68 37.97
CA LYS A 43 -4.28 1.59 37.86
C LYS A 43 -4.02 2.95 38.48
N GLU A 44 -2.76 3.37 38.54
CA GLU A 44 -2.38 4.72 38.93
C GLU A 44 -2.57 5.71 37.77
N ALA A 45 -2.61 5.23 36.53
CA ALA A 45 -2.96 5.99 35.34
C ALA A 45 -4.00 5.25 34.49
N ASP A 46 -4.81 6.02 33.76
CA ASP A 46 -5.83 5.50 32.85
C ASP A 46 -5.19 4.97 31.56
N PHE A 47 -4.15 5.65 31.07
CA PHE A 47 -3.38 5.28 29.89
C PHE A 47 -1.87 5.33 30.17
N ALA A 48 -1.10 4.59 29.38
CA ALA A 48 0.35 4.81 29.24
C ALA A 48 0.66 5.25 27.81
N LEU A 49 1.42 6.34 27.65
CA LEU A 49 1.88 6.81 26.36
C LEU A 49 3.40 6.63 26.25
N ILE A 50 3.83 5.84 25.27
CA ILE A 50 5.22 5.36 25.19
C ILE A 50 5.76 5.36 23.76
N PRO A 51 7.04 5.68 23.54
CA PRO A 51 7.63 5.64 22.20
C PRO A 51 7.82 4.20 21.73
N VAL A 52 7.47 3.93 20.47
CA VAL A 52 7.55 2.58 19.87
C VAL A 52 8.45 2.53 18.64
N TYR A 53 8.52 3.63 17.88
CA TYR A 53 9.31 3.72 16.67
C TYR A 53 9.78 5.15 16.43
N ASN A 54 10.98 5.31 15.87
CA ASN A 54 11.50 6.59 15.39
C ASN A 54 12.12 6.44 14.00
N THR A 55 11.94 7.43 13.12
CA THR A 55 12.40 7.35 11.72
C THR A 55 13.93 7.31 11.54
N ARG A 56 14.70 7.70 12.56
CA ARG A 56 16.17 7.76 12.54
C ARG A 56 16.81 6.64 13.35
N GLU A 57 16.23 6.31 14.49
CA GLU A 57 16.70 5.22 15.36
C GLU A 57 16.14 3.85 14.96
N GLY A 58 15.02 3.83 14.24
CA GLY A 58 14.21 2.64 14.05
C GLY A 58 13.39 2.34 15.30
N GLU A 59 13.23 1.06 15.59
CA GLU A 59 12.35 0.62 16.66
C GLU A 59 12.92 0.72 18.07
N VAL A 60 12.01 0.96 19.02
CA VAL A 60 12.35 0.98 20.45
C VAL A 60 12.30 -0.44 21.00
N LYS A 61 13.43 -1.17 20.97
CA LYS A 61 13.52 -2.56 21.45
C LYS A 61 13.01 -2.80 22.88
N GLU A 62 13.16 -1.80 23.75
CA GLU A 62 12.69 -1.89 25.13
C GLU A 62 11.17 -2.08 25.21
N TYR A 63 10.42 -1.41 24.31
CA TYR A 63 8.96 -1.53 24.23
C TYR A 63 8.55 -2.98 24.02
N PHE A 64 9.05 -3.67 22.99
CA PHE A 64 8.65 -5.05 22.67
C PHE A 64 8.86 -6.01 23.83
N ARG A 65 9.98 -5.87 24.55
CA ARG A 65 10.29 -6.72 25.70
C ARG A 65 9.33 -6.50 26.86
N LEU A 66 8.85 -5.27 27.03
CA LEU A 66 7.89 -4.92 28.07
C LEU A 66 6.48 -5.36 27.68
N VAL A 67 6.01 -5.05 26.47
CA VAL A 67 4.67 -5.49 26.03
C VAL A 67 4.55 -7.00 25.88
N ALA A 68 5.63 -7.72 25.55
CA ALA A 68 5.63 -9.18 25.57
C ALA A 68 5.27 -9.75 26.97
N LYS A 69 5.68 -9.06 28.04
CA LYS A 69 5.43 -9.46 29.45
C LYS A 69 4.13 -8.89 30.04
N MET A 70 3.50 -7.95 29.35
CA MET A 70 2.33 -7.23 29.87
C MET A 70 1.07 -8.09 29.78
N GLU A 71 0.55 -8.62 30.88
CA GLU A 71 -0.64 -9.49 30.85
C GLU A 71 -1.95 -8.73 30.56
N GLU A 72 -2.01 -7.45 30.94
CA GLU A 72 -3.19 -6.61 30.81
C GLU A 72 -2.88 -5.34 30.02
N GLY A 73 -3.76 -4.99 29.08
CA GLY A 73 -3.68 -3.76 28.30
C GLY A 73 -3.46 -4.03 26.81
N TYR A 74 -3.86 -3.04 26.01
CA TYR A 74 -3.80 -3.08 24.56
C TYR A 74 -3.28 -1.75 24.03
N TRP A 75 -2.57 -1.80 22.92
CA TRP A 75 -2.37 -0.63 22.08
C TRP A 75 -3.73 -0.22 21.51
N ILE A 76 -4.16 1.00 21.81
CA ILE A 76 -5.47 1.52 21.41
C ILE A 76 -5.41 2.70 20.45
N ASP A 77 -4.29 3.46 20.45
CA ASP A 77 -4.15 4.62 19.58
C ASP A 77 -2.68 5.01 19.39
N ASN A 78 -2.43 5.97 18.52
CA ASN A 78 -1.10 6.43 18.15
C ASN A 78 -0.97 7.95 18.18
N VAL A 79 0.20 8.43 18.58
CA VAL A 79 0.59 9.83 18.39
C VAL A 79 1.88 9.86 17.59
N VAL A 80 1.93 10.61 16.49
CA VAL A 80 3.16 10.82 15.72
C VAL A 80 3.60 12.27 15.92
N LEU A 81 4.82 12.46 16.44
CA LEU A 81 5.41 13.77 16.62
C LEU A 81 6.62 13.99 15.71
N PRO A 82 6.72 15.15 15.05
CA PRO A 82 7.99 15.60 14.50
C PRO A 82 8.94 15.98 15.64
N ILE A 83 10.18 15.53 15.53
CA ILE A 83 11.22 15.75 16.54
C ILE A 83 12.27 16.70 15.97
N HIS A 84 12.40 17.87 16.60
CA HIS A 84 13.38 18.87 16.22
C HIS A 84 14.49 18.88 17.27
N LEU A 85 15.68 18.44 16.86
CA LEU A 85 16.87 18.41 17.70
C LEU A 85 17.83 19.51 17.26
N SER A 86 18.38 20.20 18.24
CA SER A 86 19.33 21.30 18.04
C SER A 86 20.61 21.01 18.82
N PHE A 87 21.72 21.58 18.37
CA PHE A 87 23.02 21.45 19.00
C PHE A 87 23.41 22.80 19.61
N GLY A 88 23.68 22.79 20.92
CA GLY A 88 24.00 23.98 21.70
C GLY A 88 25.24 23.83 22.57
N ILE A 89 25.89 24.94 22.86
CA ILE A 89 27.02 25.03 23.80
C ILE A 89 26.72 26.05 24.89
N PHE A 90 27.33 25.88 26.06
CA PHE A 90 27.21 26.90 27.10
C PHE A 90 27.85 28.21 26.67
N GLN A 91 27.26 29.35 27.05
CA GLN A 91 27.72 30.68 26.62
C GLN A 91 29.20 30.91 26.95
N GLY A 92 29.94 31.50 26.00
CA GLY A 92 31.37 31.77 26.14
C GLY A 92 32.28 30.61 25.70
N ASN A 93 31.74 29.41 25.46
CA ASN A 93 32.50 28.31 24.88
C ASN A 93 32.70 28.49 23.36
N ASN A 94 33.78 27.94 22.82
CA ASN A 94 34.06 27.93 21.38
C ASN A 94 33.56 26.61 20.76
N PRO A 95 32.69 26.65 19.71
CA PRO A 95 32.23 25.45 19.01
C PRO A 95 33.35 24.53 18.50
N SER A 96 34.51 25.09 18.13
CA SER A 96 35.67 24.33 17.65
C SER A 96 36.46 23.61 18.76
N GLN A 97 36.09 23.81 20.03
CA GLN A 97 36.75 23.20 21.20
C GLN A 97 35.85 22.22 21.95
N VAL A 98 34.73 21.78 21.35
CA VAL A 98 33.84 20.78 21.94
C VAL A 98 34.59 19.45 22.06
N LYS A 99 34.68 18.93 23.29
CA LYS A 99 35.32 17.66 23.64
C LYS A 99 34.30 16.63 24.09
N THR A 100 33.17 17.08 24.63
CA THR A 100 32.12 16.20 25.14
C THR A 100 30.76 16.71 24.71
N ILE A 101 29.96 15.84 24.09
CA ILE A 101 28.55 16.09 23.85
C ILE A 101 27.76 15.30 24.88
N VAL A 102 26.91 15.99 25.63
CA VAL A 102 25.99 15.41 26.61
C VAL A 102 24.61 15.29 25.96
N GLY A 103 23.92 14.20 26.23
CA GLY A 103 22.64 13.92 25.62
C GLY A 103 22.05 12.61 26.13
N ARG A 104 20.83 12.30 25.69
CA ARG A 104 20.18 11.03 26.01
C ARG A 104 20.58 9.98 24.99
N GLY A 105 20.68 8.71 25.39
CA GLY A 105 21.06 7.61 24.50
C GLY A 105 20.25 7.55 23.17
N PRO A 106 18.91 7.65 23.20
CA PRO A 106 18.10 7.72 21.98
C PRO A 106 18.42 8.94 21.10
N VAL A 107 18.69 10.11 21.70
CA VAL A 107 19.03 11.34 20.98
C VAL A 107 20.33 11.18 20.20
N PHE A 108 21.35 10.54 20.79
CA PHE A 108 22.59 10.25 20.06
C PHE A 108 22.37 9.33 18.86
N ARG A 109 21.58 8.26 19.02
CA ARG A 109 21.27 7.37 17.90
C ARG A 109 20.55 8.08 16.76
N GLN A 110 19.70 9.06 17.07
CA GLN A 110 19.00 9.85 16.06
C GLN A 110 19.93 10.84 15.32
N CYS A 111 20.98 11.30 15.99
CA CYS A 111 21.91 12.32 15.52
C CYS A 111 23.27 11.76 15.06
N ASP A 112 23.41 10.44 14.94
CA ASP A 112 24.67 9.74 14.69
C ASP A 112 25.43 10.32 13.49
N GLU A 113 24.77 10.42 12.33
CA GLU A 113 25.33 11.01 11.10
C GLU A 113 25.84 12.46 11.32
N TYR A 114 25.07 13.30 12.01
CA TYR A 114 25.49 14.69 12.27
C TYR A 114 26.71 14.75 13.19
N ILE A 115 26.76 13.89 14.20
CA ILE A 115 27.88 13.81 15.14
C ILE A 115 29.14 13.32 14.41
N GLU A 116 29.03 12.27 13.59
CA GLU A 116 30.14 11.75 12.80
C GLU A 116 30.69 12.79 11.81
N ASP A 117 29.82 13.52 11.12
CA ASP A 117 30.21 14.51 10.10
C ASP A 117 30.88 15.76 10.69
N ASN A 118 30.46 16.20 11.88
CA ASN A 118 30.87 17.49 12.45
C ASN A 118 31.82 17.36 13.65
N TYR A 119 31.75 16.26 14.39
CA TYR A 119 32.46 16.05 15.66
C TYR A 119 32.96 14.58 15.82
N PRO A 120 33.72 14.03 14.87
CA PRO A 120 34.06 12.59 14.82
C PRO A 120 34.85 12.08 16.04
N ASP A 121 35.68 12.93 16.68
CA ASP A 121 36.55 12.55 17.80
C ASP A 121 35.94 12.90 19.18
N VAL A 122 34.66 13.28 19.23
CA VAL A 122 34.03 13.80 20.44
C VAL A 122 33.62 12.68 21.40
N THR A 123 33.73 12.93 22.70
CA THR A 123 33.21 12.00 23.72
C THR A 123 31.70 12.16 23.86
N LEU A 124 30.95 11.08 23.69
CA LEU A 124 29.51 11.07 23.95
C LEU A 124 29.23 10.67 25.41
N MET A 125 28.61 11.57 26.16
CA MET A 125 28.21 11.34 27.55
C MET A 125 26.69 11.16 27.63
N ALA A 126 26.27 9.89 27.69
CA ALA A 126 24.85 9.55 27.78
C ALA A 126 24.34 9.71 29.22
N VAL A 127 23.32 10.53 29.40
CA VAL A 127 22.66 10.77 30.70
C VAL A 127 21.18 10.39 30.66
N GLN A 128 20.62 10.03 31.82
CA GLN A 128 19.18 9.79 31.96
C GLN A 128 18.43 11.10 32.25
N ASN A 129 18.99 11.94 33.13
CA ASN A 129 18.45 13.25 33.47
C ASN A 129 19.26 14.36 32.80
N ILE A 130 18.79 14.80 31.64
CA ILE A 130 19.49 15.82 30.85
C ILE A 130 19.45 17.21 31.52
N GLU A 131 18.36 17.52 32.23
CA GLU A 131 18.18 18.79 32.95
C GLU A 131 19.22 18.95 34.07
N GLU A 132 19.47 17.88 34.83
CA GLU A 132 20.49 17.86 35.89
C GLU A 132 21.91 18.00 35.31
N ALA A 133 22.19 17.34 34.19
CA ALA A 133 23.48 17.47 33.52
C ALA A 133 23.70 18.89 32.96
N MET A 134 22.66 19.53 32.41
CA MET A 134 22.70 20.92 31.96
C MET A 134 22.92 21.89 33.14
N GLU A 135 22.25 21.68 34.28
CA GLU A 135 22.48 22.44 35.52
C GLU A 135 23.92 22.30 36.03
N GLU A 136 24.49 21.09 36.00
CA GLU A 136 25.87 20.86 36.41
C GLU A 136 26.88 21.57 35.50
N ILE A 137 26.71 21.46 34.17
CA ILE A 137 27.54 22.17 33.18
C ILE A 137 27.51 23.68 33.43
N ARG A 138 26.33 24.23 33.69
CA ARG A 138 26.12 25.65 33.98
C ARG A 138 26.74 26.07 35.30
N ARG A 139 26.49 25.33 36.38
CA ARG A 139 26.96 25.64 37.74
C ARG A 139 28.49 25.59 37.85
N GLU A 140 29.12 24.67 37.13
CA GLU A 140 30.57 24.46 37.16
C GLU A 140 31.30 25.13 35.98
N GLU A 141 30.57 25.88 35.14
CA GLU A 141 31.09 26.57 33.95
C GLU A 141 32.00 25.67 33.08
N LYS A 142 31.56 24.42 32.85
CA LYS A 142 32.39 23.41 32.18
C LYS A 142 32.67 23.81 30.73
N SER A 143 33.94 24.10 30.43
CA SER A 143 34.39 24.40 29.07
C SER A 143 34.48 23.15 28.20
N GLY A 144 34.14 23.27 26.91
CA GLY A 144 34.24 22.17 25.94
C GLY A 144 33.08 21.17 25.98
N TYR A 145 32.00 21.48 26.70
CA TYR A 145 30.78 20.69 26.74
C TYR A 145 29.74 21.29 25.79
N ALA A 146 29.11 20.41 25.02
CA ALA A 146 27.95 20.70 24.18
C ALA A 146 26.78 19.81 24.58
N VAL A 147 25.58 20.18 24.18
CA VAL A 147 24.35 19.41 24.42
C VAL A 147 23.54 19.33 23.13
N ILE A 148 22.95 18.16 22.88
CA ILE A 148 21.94 17.96 21.84
C ILE A 148 20.61 17.66 22.52
N ASP A 149 19.63 18.54 22.33
CA ASP A 149 18.24 18.32 22.73
C ASP A 149 17.32 19.29 21.96
N SER A 150 16.05 19.38 22.35
CA SER A 150 15.12 20.38 21.81
C SER A 150 15.63 21.80 22.00
N GLU A 151 15.34 22.68 21.03
CA GLU A 151 15.70 24.10 21.09
C GLU A 151 15.17 24.78 22.36
N GLN A 152 13.92 24.48 22.72
CA GLN A 152 13.26 25.02 23.92
C GLN A 152 14.03 24.68 25.20
N LEU A 153 14.51 23.44 25.33
CA LEU A 153 15.26 23.01 26.50
C LEU A 153 16.64 23.66 26.55
N LEU A 154 17.34 23.74 25.41
CA LEU A 154 18.65 24.41 25.33
C LEU A 154 18.54 25.88 25.74
N GLU A 155 17.56 26.59 25.22
CA GLU A 155 17.32 28.00 25.56
C GLU A 155 16.95 28.18 27.04
N GLN A 156 16.09 27.31 27.59
CA GLN A 156 15.69 27.35 29.00
C GLN A 156 16.89 27.28 29.96
N TYR A 157 17.90 26.48 29.64
CA TYR A 157 19.11 26.31 30.47
C TYR A 157 20.28 27.23 30.06
N GLY A 158 20.04 28.19 29.16
CA GLY A 158 21.01 29.21 28.77
C GLY A 158 22.10 28.75 27.80
N PHE A 159 21.86 27.68 27.04
CA PHE A 159 22.76 27.23 25.98
C PHE A 159 22.59 28.09 24.73
N GLN A 160 23.70 28.50 24.13
CA GLN A 160 23.72 29.14 22.83
C GLN A 160 23.59 28.07 21.74
N LEU A 161 22.59 28.23 20.88
CA LEU A 161 22.38 27.39 19.71
C LEU A 161 23.48 27.61 18.68
N ILE A 162 24.11 26.52 18.26
CA ILE A 162 25.14 26.51 17.20
C ILE A 162 24.56 25.96 15.90
N ALA A 163 23.68 24.97 15.99
CA ALA A 163 22.93 24.45 14.87
C ALA A 163 21.50 24.10 15.28
N ARG A 164 20.56 24.32 14.36
CA ARG A 164 19.15 23.96 14.50
C ARG A 164 18.82 22.80 13.57
N GLU A 165 17.84 22.00 13.97
CA GLU A 165 17.34 20.88 13.18
C GLU A 165 18.47 20.02 12.61
N VAL A 166 19.38 19.59 13.49
CA VAL A 166 20.60 18.85 13.12
C VAL A 166 20.28 17.50 12.44
N VAL A 167 19.01 17.10 12.45
CA VAL A 167 18.48 15.92 11.77
C VAL A 167 17.16 16.27 11.08
N SER A 168 17.09 16.00 9.77
CA SER A 168 15.86 16.15 8.98
C SER A 168 14.98 14.90 9.05
N HIS A 169 13.69 15.05 8.74
CA HIS A 169 12.71 13.95 8.66
C HIS A 169 12.61 13.07 9.93
N ASN A 170 12.97 13.62 11.09
CA ASN A 170 12.93 12.92 12.36
C ASN A 170 11.51 12.94 12.96
N ARG A 171 10.91 11.76 13.16
CA ARG A 171 9.58 11.60 13.75
C ARG A 171 9.58 10.41 14.71
N THR A 172 8.88 10.56 15.82
CA THR A 172 8.63 9.46 16.76
C THR A 172 7.15 9.11 16.77
N ARG A 173 6.86 7.83 16.61
CA ARG A 173 5.55 7.22 16.84
C ARG A 173 5.49 6.76 18.29
N PHE A 174 4.41 7.16 18.96
CA PHE A 174 4.07 6.77 20.32
C PHE A 174 2.82 5.90 20.28
N ALA A 175 2.81 4.84 21.09
CA ALA A 175 1.65 4.02 21.36
C ALA A 175 0.91 4.54 22.60
N VAL A 176 -0.41 4.62 22.50
CA VAL A 176 -1.31 4.80 23.63
C VAL A 176 -1.78 3.42 24.06
N ILE A 177 -1.47 3.05 25.30
CA ILE A 177 -1.86 1.78 25.91
C ILE A 177 -3.07 2.01 26.80
N GLY A 178 -4.15 1.28 26.53
CA GLY A 178 -5.42 1.31 27.25
C GLY A 178 -5.87 -0.08 27.70
N ARG A 179 -7.04 -0.17 28.34
CA ARG A 179 -7.52 -1.42 28.99
C ARG A 179 -8.35 -2.33 28.10
N SER A 180 -8.94 -1.79 27.04
CA SER A 180 -9.78 -2.51 26.08
C SER A 180 -9.29 -2.24 24.67
N ILE A 181 -9.46 -3.20 23.76
CA ILE A 181 -9.19 -3.01 22.33
C ILE A 181 -10.02 -1.81 21.82
N ALA A 182 -9.43 -1.01 20.93
CA ALA A 182 -10.12 0.14 20.37
C ALA A 182 -11.27 -0.30 19.46
N PRO A 183 -12.33 0.51 19.29
CA PRO A 183 -13.34 0.25 18.28
C PRO A 183 -12.74 0.33 16.86
N GLN A 184 -13.29 -0.46 15.93
CA GLN A 184 -12.90 -0.43 14.53
C GLN A 184 -13.15 0.96 13.90
N THR A 185 -12.16 1.51 13.19
CA THR A 185 -12.28 2.78 12.45
C THR A 185 -12.40 2.59 10.94
N GLY A 186 -12.06 1.42 10.42
CA GLY A 186 -11.98 1.14 8.98
C GLY A 186 -10.59 1.38 8.39
N TYR A 187 -9.75 2.17 9.07
CA TYR A 187 -8.33 2.35 8.76
C TYR A 187 -7.49 1.95 9.98
N ASP A 188 -7.47 0.64 10.24
CA ASP A 188 -6.88 0.09 11.47
C ASP A 188 -5.61 -0.71 11.20
N ALA A 189 -4.85 -0.95 12.25
CA ALA A 189 -3.77 -1.90 12.29
C ALA A 189 -3.94 -2.83 13.49
N THR A 190 -3.49 -4.07 13.36
CA THR A 190 -3.47 -5.05 14.45
C THR A 190 -2.03 -5.46 14.71
N ALA A 191 -1.58 -5.31 15.95
CA ALA A 191 -0.27 -5.76 16.38
C ALA A 191 -0.38 -7.09 17.12
N ILE A 192 0.44 -8.06 16.73
CA ILE A 192 0.54 -9.37 17.37
C ILE A 192 1.99 -9.69 17.69
N ILE A 193 2.21 -10.51 18.71
CA ILE A 193 3.51 -11.09 19.02
C ILE A 193 3.36 -12.58 19.31
N THR A 194 4.30 -13.38 18.84
CA THR A 194 4.33 -14.80 19.17
C THR A 194 4.96 -15.03 20.54
N HIS A 195 4.49 -16.05 21.25
CA HIS A 195 5.29 -16.68 22.29
C HIS A 195 6.56 -17.30 21.69
N PRO A 196 7.58 -17.63 22.51
CA PRO A 196 8.82 -18.22 22.00
C PRO A 196 8.55 -19.52 21.25
N LEU A 197 8.73 -19.48 19.93
CA LEU A 197 8.29 -20.53 19.02
C LEU A 197 9.18 -21.77 19.10
N ARG A 198 8.59 -22.94 18.85
CA ARG A 198 9.38 -24.13 18.51
C ARG A 198 9.94 -23.94 17.11
N ASP A 199 11.19 -24.30 16.88
CA ASP A 199 11.79 -24.10 15.56
C ASP A 199 11.34 -25.20 14.59
N ARG A 200 10.96 -24.79 13.37
CA ARG A 200 10.77 -25.69 12.22
C ARG A 200 11.07 -24.93 10.93
N VAL A 201 11.60 -25.66 9.94
CA VAL A 201 11.85 -25.11 8.61
C VAL A 201 10.58 -24.49 8.03
N GLY A 202 10.70 -23.25 7.54
CA GLY A 202 9.60 -22.53 6.89
C GLY A 202 8.61 -21.86 7.84
N MET A 203 8.76 -21.94 9.17
CA MET A 203 7.76 -21.39 10.11
C MET A 203 7.42 -19.92 9.85
N LEU A 204 8.44 -19.06 9.76
CA LEU A 204 8.22 -17.64 9.46
C LEU A 204 7.55 -17.45 8.09
N ALA A 205 8.02 -18.16 7.06
CA ALA A 205 7.44 -18.06 5.71
C ALA A 205 5.97 -18.48 5.67
N ASP A 206 5.59 -19.53 6.41
CA ASP A 206 4.20 -19.99 6.49
C ASP A 206 3.31 -18.99 7.23
N ILE A 207 3.81 -18.39 8.33
CA ILE A 207 3.12 -17.33 9.08
C ILE A 207 2.83 -16.15 8.14
N LEU A 208 3.85 -15.63 7.44
CA LEU A 208 3.70 -14.51 6.51
C LEU A 208 2.82 -14.89 5.30
N GLY A 209 2.85 -16.16 4.91
CA GLY A 209 2.05 -16.73 3.82
C GLY A 209 0.55 -16.73 4.09
N GLU A 210 0.11 -16.82 5.35
CA GLU A 210 -1.31 -16.71 5.72
C GLU A 210 -1.85 -15.30 5.48
N PHE A 211 -1.12 -14.27 5.90
CA PHE A 211 -1.50 -12.87 5.62
C PHE A 211 -1.52 -12.59 4.12
N THR A 212 -0.46 -13.01 3.42
CA THR A 212 -0.31 -12.77 1.97
C THR A 212 -1.42 -13.42 1.15
N ARG A 213 -1.80 -14.68 1.45
CA ARG A 213 -2.87 -15.40 0.73
C ARG A 213 -4.24 -14.75 0.91
N ARG A 214 -4.46 -14.08 2.04
CA ARG A 214 -5.69 -13.35 2.37
C ARG A 214 -5.66 -11.89 1.90
N GLY A 215 -4.57 -11.45 1.28
CA GLY A 215 -4.39 -10.06 0.83
C GLY A 215 -4.25 -9.07 1.98
N ILE A 216 -3.83 -9.55 3.16
CA ILE A 216 -3.55 -8.72 4.34
C ILE A 216 -2.10 -8.23 4.21
N ASN A 217 -1.92 -6.92 4.21
CA ASN A 217 -0.61 -6.32 4.14
C ASN A 217 0.06 -6.33 5.52
N ILE A 218 1.38 -6.49 5.52
CA ILE A 218 2.21 -6.44 6.73
C ILE A 218 2.83 -5.03 6.78
N LEU A 219 2.59 -4.33 7.88
CA LEU A 219 3.06 -2.97 8.13
C LEU A 219 4.44 -2.97 8.77
N ASP A 220 4.66 -3.90 9.69
CA ASP A 220 5.91 -4.04 10.43
C ASP A 220 6.14 -5.50 10.78
N LEU A 221 7.41 -5.91 10.80
CA LEU A 221 7.82 -7.28 11.10
C LEU A 221 9.16 -7.24 11.81
N GLN A 222 9.20 -7.86 12.99
CA GLN A 222 10.41 -7.97 13.77
C GLN A 222 10.61 -9.36 14.33
N SER A 223 11.87 -9.70 14.50
CA SER A 223 12.26 -10.92 15.17
C SER A 223 13.25 -10.64 16.29
N GLU A 224 12.95 -11.13 17.49
CA GLU A 224 13.89 -11.17 18.60
C GLU A 224 14.00 -12.60 19.14
N ASN A 225 15.17 -12.97 19.64
CA ASN A 225 15.31 -14.20 20.40
C ASN A 225 14.95 -13.96 21.86
N ASP A 226 14.11 -14.82 22.43
CA ASP A 226 13.81 -14.76 23.87
C ASP A 226 15.10 -14.95 24.68
N ILE A 227 15.31 -14.09 25.68
CA ILE A 227 16.54 -14.08 26.48
C ILE A 227 16.76 -15.40 27.21
N LYS A 228 15.68 -16.06 27.69
CA LYS A 228 15.78 -17.30 28.49
C LYS A 228 15.88 -18.54 27.62
N THR A 229 15.00 -18.67 26.62
CA THR A 229 14.90 -19.90 25.82
C THR A 229 15.70 -19.83 24.53
N GLN A 230 16.20 -18.65 24.14
CA GLN A 230 16.85 -18.37 22.84
C GLN A 230 15.98 -18.76 21.62
N LYS A 231 14.68 -18.93 21.85
CA LYS A 231 13.70 -19.24 20.81
C LYS A 231 13.20 -17.95 20.16
N LEU A 232 12.89 -18.05 18.88
CA LEU A 232 12.40 -16.94 18.09
C LEU A 232 11.04 -16.42 18.61
N ARG A 233 10.93 -15.11 18.76
CA ARG A 233 9.66 -14.38 18.83
C ARG A 233 9.52 -13.52 17.60
N ILE A 234 8.32 -13.47 17.06
CA ILE A 234 7.99 -12.64 15.91
C ILE A 234 6.93 -11.64 16.36
N TYR A 235 7.22 -10.37 16.16
CA TYR A 235 6.23 -9.30 16.22
C TYR A 235 5.78 -8.97 14.80
N VAL A 236 4.48 -8.80 14.61
CA VAL A 236 3.89 -8.42 13.32
C VAL A 236 2.84 -7.35 13.56
N GLU A 237 2.93 -6.23 12.84
CA GLU A 237 1.84 -5.27 12.68
C GLU A 237 1.22 -5.50 11.30
N ILE A 238 -0.09 -5.73 11.22
CA ILE A 238 -0.82 -6.01 9.97
C ILE A 238 -1.92 -4.99 9.74
N GLU A 239 -2.28 -4.76 8.47
CA GLU A 239 -3.41 -3.90 8.10
C GLU A 239 -4.76 -4.53 8.47
N GLY A 240 -5.59 -3.74 9.13
CA GLY A 240 -6.99 -4.02 9.47
C GLY A 240 -7.22 -4.36 10.94
N HIS A 241 -8.49 -4.44 11.31
CA HIS A 241 -8.96 -4.61 12.68
C HIS A 241 -9.15 -6.08 13.06
N ILE A 242 -8.96 -6.44 14.34
CA ILE A 242 -9.10 -7.81 14.82
C ILE A 242 -10.51 -8.38 14.66
N GLU A 243 -11.53 -7.52 14.67
CA GLU A 243 -12.93 -7.89 14.43
C GLU A 243 -13.23 -8.21 12.95
N ASN A 244 -12.28 -7.97 12.04
CA ASN A 244 -12.41 -8.39 10.65
C ASN A 244 -12.23 -9.91 10.56
N ASN A 245 -13.24 -10.59 10.00
CA ASN A 245 -13.23 -12.05 9.83
C ASN A 245 -11.95 -12.57 9.12
N ASN A 246 -11.45 -11.88 8.10
CA ASN A 246 -10.24 -12.32 7.39
C ASN A 246 -9.01 -12.33 8.31
N ILE A 247 -8.92 -11.38 9.23
CA ILE A 247 -7.80 -11.24 10.17
C ILE A 247 -7.96 -12.25 11.30
N SER A 248 -9.16 -12.35 11.88
CA SER A 248 -9.46 -13.33 12.93
C SER A 248 -9.18 -14.76 12.46
N GLU A 249 -9.65 -15.13 11.26
CA GLU A 249 -9.37 -16.44 10.67
C GLU A 249 -7.88 -16.64 10.34
N ALA A 250 -7.16 -15.60 9.92
CA ALA A 250 -5.72 -15.69 9.67
C ALA A 250 -4.97 -16.03 10.95
N ILE A 251 -5.26 -15.30 12.03
CA ILE A 251 -4.65 -15.51 13.36
C ILE A 251 -4.97 -16.91 13.86
N GLN A 252 -6.23 -17.34 13.77
CA GLN A 252 -6.63 -18.69 14.17
C GLN A 252 -5.88 -19.77 13.36
N THR A 253 -5.79 -19.61 12.04
CA THR A 253 -5.07 -20.55 11.15
C THR A 253 -3.59 -20.61 11.51
N ILE A 254 -2.98 -19.46 11.81
CA ILE A 254 -1.58 -19.39 12.23
C ILE A 254 -1.38 -20.18 13.53
N GLU A 255 -2.24 -20.02 14.54
CA GLU A 255 -2.13 -20.76 15.79
C GLU A 255 -2.36 -22.26 15.62
N THR A 256 -3.48 -22.64 14.98
CA THR A 256 -3.91 -24.05 14.95
C THR A 256 -3.18 -24.90 13.92
N THR A 257 -2.80 -24.31 12.79
CA THR A 257 -2.27 -25.07 11.63
C THR A 257 -0.79 -24.81 11.40
N VAL A 258 -0.34 -23.56 11.52
CA VAL A 258 1.04 -23.18 11.22
C VAL A 258 1.97 -23.42 12.42
N ILE A 259 1.59 -22.93 13.61
CA ILE A 259 2.37 -23.06 14.84
C ILE A 259 2.00 -24.34 15.59
N GLN A 260 0.73 -24.75 15.55
CA GLN A 260 0.21 -25.96 16.21
C GLN A 260 0.39 -25.92 17.74
N GLU A 261 0.23 -24.74 18.33
CA GLU A 261 0.30 -24.52 19.77
C GLU A 261 -0.83 -23.53 20.14
N GLU A 262 -1.64 -23.91 21.13
CA GLU A 262 -2.77 -23.10 21.58
C GLU A 262 -2.27 -21.84 22.28
N SER A 263 -2.91 -20.70 22.01
CA SER A 263 -2.50 -19.38 22.55
C SER A 263 -1.04 -19.03 22.24
N ALA A 264 -0.53 -19.45 21.09
CA ALA A 264 0.84 -19.15 20.67
C ALA A 264 1.01 -17.70 20.21
N LEU A 265 -0.09 -17.00 19.90
CA LEU A 265 -0.10 -15.59 19.56
C LEU A 265 -0.73 -14.78 20.70
N LYS A 266 -0.17 -13.60 20.90
CA LYS A 266 -0.74 -12.58 21.77
C LYS A 266 -1.08 -11.36 20.95
N ILE A 267 -2.34 -10.95 21.01
CA ILE A 267 -2.80 -9.69 20.42
C ILE A 267 -2.35 -8.56 21.35
N LEU A 268 -1.52 -7.67 20.81
CA LEU A 268 -1.03 -6.49 21.52
C LEU A 268 -1.99 -5.31 21.39
N GLY A 269 -2.83 -5.30 20.36
CA GLY A 269 -3.87 -4.30 20.17
C GLY A 269 -4.40 -4.30 18.74
N SER A 270 -5.54 -3.64 18.58
CA SER A 270 -6.10 -3.27 17.29
C SER A 270 -6.55 -1.82 17.41
N PHE A 271 -6.05 -0.95 16.53
CA PHE A 271 -6.03 0.50 16.75
C PHE A 271 -6.01 1.27 15.43
N PRO A 272 -6.39 2.57 15.44
CA PRO A 272 -6.31 3.41 14.26
C PRO A 272 -4.88 3.44 13.70
N ARG A 273 -4.74 3.13 12.42
CA ARG A 273 -3.45 3.13 11.72
C ARG A 273 -3.00 4.57 11.48
N VAL A 274 -1.70 4.80 11.59
CA VAL A 274 -1.06 6.04 11.15
C VAL A 274 -0.10 5.73 10.02
N ASP A 275 -0.14 6.55 8.96
CA ASP A 275 0.88 6.47 7.92
C ASP A 275 2.05 7.39 8.30
N MET A 276 3.24 6.81 8.44
CA MET A 276 4.47 7.58 8.67
C MET A 276 4.92 8.31 7.39
N ARG A 277 4.33 7.97 6.23
CA ARG A 277 4.53 8.68 4.96
C ARG A 277 3.69 9.96 4.92
N VAL A 278 4.25 10.98 4.27
CA VAL A 278 3.50 12.20 3.97
C VAL A 278 2.61 11.93 2.77
N LYS A 279 1.31 11.72 3.00
CA LYS A 279 0.30 11.75 1.94
C LYS A 279 0.16 13.18 1.44
N LYS A 280 0.25 13.36 0.12
CA LYS A 280 0.01 14.65 -0.53
C LYS A 280 -1.44 14.78 -0.96
N ILE A 281 -2.09 13.65 -1.24
CA ILE A 281 -3.52 13.60 -1.57
C ILE A 281 -4.32 13.43 -0.28
N ARG A 282 -5.29 14.31 -0.04
CA ARG A 282 -6.21 14.18 1.08
C ARG A 282 -7.44 13.38 0.68
N ASN A 283 -7.96 13.66 -0.51
CA ASN A 283 -9.25 13.14 -0.95
C ASN A 283 -9.34 12.91 -2.46
N PHE A 284 -10.17 11.92 -2.83
CA PHE A 284 -10.43 11.50 -4.20
C PHE A 284 -11.89 11.69 -4.57
N GLY A 285 -12.13 12.11 -5.80
CA GLY A 285 -13.46 12.29 -6.37
C GLY A 285 -13.68 11.46 -7.61
N PHE A 286 -14.57 10.48 -7.56
CA PHE A 286 -14.91 9.65 -8.72
C PHE A 286 -16.06 10.27 -9.51
N ILE A 287 -15.85 10.47 -10.81
CA ILE A 287 -16.90 10.71 -11.78
C ILE A 287 -17.25 9.37 -12.43
N GLY A 288 -18.43 8.86 -12.08
CA GLY A 288 -18.88 7.51 -12.37
C GLY A 288 -19.15 6.73 -11.09
N SER A 289 -20.31 6.08 -11.01
CA SER A 289 -20.76 5.31 -9.84
C SER A 289 -20.81 3.81 -10.11
N GLY A 290 -20.02 3.34 -11.07
CA GLY A 290 -19.98 1.92 -11.44
C GLY A 290 -19.19 1.08 -10.43
N ASP A 291 -19.26 -0.24 -10.57
CA ASP A 291 -18.62 -1.18 -9.65
C ASP A 291 -17.11 -0.95 -9.52
N MET A 292 -16.41 -0.53 -10.59
CA MET A 292 -14.99 -0.23 -10.52
C MET A 292 -14.68 1.03 -9.69
N SER A 293 -15.55 2.05 -9.74
CA SER A 293 -15.39 3.25 -8.92
C SER A 293 -15.53 2.90 -7.44
N GLN A 294 -16.55 2.11 -7.10
CA GLN A 294 -16.74 1.57 -5.74
C GLN A 294 -15.55 0.71 -5.30
N TRP A 295 -15.04 -0.11 -6.21
CA TRP A 295 -13.91 -1.02 -5.96
C TRP A 295 -12.63 -0.27 -5.58
N PHE A 296 -12.33 0.83 -6.29
CA PHE A 296 -11.18 1.68 -5.99
C PHE A 296 -11.42 2.55 -4.76
N ALA A 297 -12.59 3.17 -4.65
CA ALA A 297 -12.97 4.00 -3.50
C ALA A 297 -12.77 3.27 -2.18
N LYS A 298 -13.34 2.07 -2.04
CA LYS A 298 -13.18 1.23 -0.84
C LYS A 298 -11.71 0.96 -0.47
N ARG A 299 -10.84 0.82 -1.46
CA ARG A 299 -9.41 0.52 -1.22
C ARG A 299 -8.62 1.77 -0.86
N LEU A 300 -8.97 2.92 -1.44
CA LEU A 300 -8.41 4.21 -1.05
C LEU A 300 -8.88 4.58 0.37
N GLU A 301 -10.12 4.30 0.72
CA GLU A 301 -10.64 4.47 2.09
C GLU A 301 -9.91 3.57 3.09
N ASN A 302 -9.66 2.31 2.73
CA ASN A 302 -8.81 1.39 3.52
C ASN A 302 -7.34 1.84 3.59
N GLU A 303 -6.94 2.80 2.77
CA GLU A 303 -5.63 3.45 2.84
C GLU A 303 -5.69 4.77 3.60
N GLY A 304 -6.86 5.14 4.15
CA GLY A 304 -7.07 6.35 4.94
C GLY A 304 -7.21 7.61 4.10
N TYR A 305 -7.64 7.49 2.84
CA TYR A 305 -8.05 8.64 2.02
C TYR A 305 -9.56 8.83 2.11
N GLU A 306 -10.02 10.08 2.08
CA GLU A 306 -11.44 10.36 1.92
C GLU A 306 -11.84 10.19 0.44
N THR A 307 -12.99 9.59 0.16
CA THR A 307 -13.47 9.44 -1.22
C THR A 307 -14.91 9.89 -1.40
N HIS A 308 -15.19 10.47 -2.56
CA HIS A 308 -16.52 10.89 -2.96
C HIS A 308 -16.86 10.27 -4.30
N ILE A 309 -17.99 9.58 -4.39
CA ILE A 309 -18.47 9.02 -5.65
C ILE A 309 -19.63 9.86 -6.16
N SER A 310 -19.47 10.39 -7.37
CA SER A 310 -20.47 11.22 -8.03
C SER A 310 -20.88 10.63 -9.38
N GLY A 311 -22.19 10.52 -9.61
CA GLY A 311 -22.79 9.97 -10.81
C GLY A 311 -24.10 10.69 -11.13
N ARG A 312 -24.88 10.16 -12.08
CA ARG A 312 -26.14 10.81 -12.51
C ARG A 312 -27.21 10.85 -11.40
N THR A 313 -27.08 9.97 -10.40
CA THR A 313 -28.05 9.77 -9.32
C THR A 313 -27.48 10.10 -7.94
N SER A 314 -26.26 10.64 -7.85
CA SER A 314 -25.65 10.99 -6.57
C SER A 314 -26.20 12.30 -6.03
N ILE A 315 -26.22 12.42 -4.70
CA ILE A 315 -26.67 13.62 -3.98
C ILE A 315 -25.76 14.81 -4.31
N ILE A 316 -24.44 14.58 -4.38
CA ILE A 316 -23.46 15.58 -4.76
C ILE A 316 -23.16 15.41 -6.26
N PRO A 317 -23.44 16.43 -7.09
CA PRO A 317 -23.13 16.39 -8.52
C PRO A 317 -21.62 16.64 -8.76
N PRO A 318 -21.07 16.21 -9.90
CA PRO A 318 -19.62 16.29 -10.15
C PRO A 318 -19.07 17.72 -10.02
N GLU A 319 -19.82 18.73 -10.43
CA GLU A 319 -19.40 20.14 -10.38
C GLU A 319 -19.16 20.66 -8.97
N LYS A 320 -19.85 20.10 -7.97
CA LYS A 320 -19.61 20.42 -6.55
C LYS A 320 -18.43 19.62 -6.02
N MET A 321 -18.45 18.30 -6.23
CA MET A 321 -17.39 17.40 -5.76
C MET A 321 -16.00 17.82 -6.24
N ILE A 322 -15.85 18.22 -7.52
CA ILE A 322 -14.55 18.62 -8.09
C ILE A 322 -13.89 19.77 -7.31
N LYS A 323 -14.68 20.62 -6.64
CA LYS A 323 -14.14 21.76 -5.87
C LYS A 323 -13.60 21.37 -4.50
N GLU A 324 -13.94 20.18 -4.02
CA GLU A 324 -13.66 19.71 -2.66
C GLU A 324 -12.53 18.68 -2.63
N VAL A 325 -12.13 18.15 -3.80
CA VAL A 325 -11.15 17.06 -3.91
C VAL A 325 -9.79 17.49 -4.48
N ASP A 326 -8.71 16.82 -4.09
CA ASP A 326 -7.37 17.01 -4.65
C ASP A 326 -7.21 16.26 -5.99
N VAL A 327 -7.82 15.06 -6.10
CA VAL A 327 -7.73 14.20 -7.29
C VAL A 327 -9.11 13.80 -7.79
N VAL A 328 -9.37 14.06 -9.08
CA VAL A 328 -10.56 13.61 -9.79
C VAL A 328 -10.25 12.37 -10.62
N ILE A 329 -11.00 11.30 -10.41
CA ILE A 329 -10.90 10.05 -11.17
C ILE A 329 -12.12 9.94 -12.10
N VAL A 330 -11.88 9.91 -13.41
CA VAL A 330 -12.95 9.62 -14.39
C VAL A 330 -12.99 8.12 -14.65
N CYS A 331 -14.07 7.47 -14.20
CA CYS A 331 -14.31 6.03 -14.34
C CYS A 331 -15.74 5.80 -14.87
N VAL A 332 -15.91 5.99 -16.18
CA VAL A 332 -17.20 5.90 -16.89
C VAL A 332 -17.06 4.97 -18.10
N PRO A 333 -18.17 4.56 -18.76
CA PRO A 333 -18.09 3.76 -19.97
C PRO A 333 -17.20 4.41 -21.04
N ILE A 334 -16.42 3.61 -21.75
CA ILE A 334 -15.38 4.02 -22.72
C ILE A 334 -15.97 5.01 -23.74
N SER A 335 -17.19 4.71 -24.19
CA SER A 335 -17.91 5.51 -25.20
C SER A 335 -18.20 6.96 -24.79
N VAL A 336 -18.18 7.27 -23.49
CA VAL A 336 -18.49 8.61 -22.97
C VAL A 336 -17.31 9.28 -22.25
N THR A 337 -16.20 8.57 -22.01
CA THR A 337 -15.05 9.09 -21.25
C THR A 337 -14.53 10.43 -21.76
N ALA A 338 -14.22 10.54 -23.05
CA ALA A 338 -13.71 11.79 -23.63
C ALA A 338 -14.73 12.95 -23.53
N LYS A 339 -16.03 12.66 -23.64
CA LYS A 339 -17.10 13.65 -23.49
C LYS A 339 -17.20 14.12 -22.03
N THR A 340 -17.14 13.20 -21.08
CA THR A 340 -17.12 13.48 -19.64
C THR A 340 -15.93 14.35 -19.27
N ILE A 341 -14.74 14.04 -19.79
CA ILE A 341 -13.54 14.85 -19.58
C ILE A 341 -13.72 16.25 -20.16
N LYS A 342 -14.25 16.40 -21.37
CA LYS A 342 -14.51 17.74 -21.95
C LYS A 342 -15.55 18.55 -21.17
N GLN A 343 -16.53 17.87 -20.57
CA GLN A 343 -17.56 18.51 -19.78
C GLN A 343 -17.03 19.04 -18.44
N TYR A 344 -16.22 18.23 -17.73
CA TYR A 344 -15.82 18.53 -16.35
C TYR A 344 -14.37 19.01 -16.21
N GLY A 345 -13.51 18.72 -17.19
CA GLY A 345 -12.12 19.16 -17.28
C GLY A 345 -11.92 20.65 -16.98
N PRO A 346 -12.74 21.56 -17.55
CA PRO A 346 -12.61 23.00 -17.31
C PRO A 346 -12.88 23.44 -15.86
N LEU A 347 -13.43 22.57 -15.02
CA LEU A 347 -13.72 22.85 -13.61
C LEU A 347 -12.53 22.54 -12.69
N LEU A 348 -11.55 21.77 -13.16
CA LEU A 348 -10.35 21.45 -12.40
C LEU A 348 -9.40 22.65 -12.38
N LYS A 349 -8.74 22.86 -11.24
CA LYS A 349 -7.86 23.98 -10.95
C LYS A 349 -6.42 23.54 -10.72
N ASN A 350 -5.51 24.50 -10.76
CA ASN A 350 -4.09 24.28 -10.49
C ASN A 350 -3.87 23.65 -9.12
N GLY A 351 -2.99 22.65 -9.08
CA GLY A 351 -2.76 21.86 -7.88
C GLY A 351 -3.78 20.74 -7.66
N GLN A 352 -4.63 20.41 -8.65
CA GLN A 352 -5.42 19.17 -8.67
C GLN A 352 -4.86 18.18 -9.71
N ALA A 353 -5.31 16.92 -9.64
CA ALA A 353 -5.01 15.91 -10.66
C ALA A 353 -6.27 15.33 -11.30
N LEU A 354 -6.17 14.99 -12.59
CA LEU A 354 -7.11 14.18 -13.34
C LEU A 354 -6.50 12.82 -13.65
N ILE A 355 -7.07 11.77 -13.06
CA ILE A 355 -6.72 10.38 -13.37
C ILE A 355 -7.82 9.79 -14.24
N ILE A 356 -7.44 9.34 -15.44
CA ILE A 356 -8.35 8.73 -16.40
C ILE A 356 -8.28 7.22 -16.20
N LEU A 357 -9.32 6.64 -15.60
CA LEU A 357 -9.43 5.19 -15.40
C LEU A 357 -10.32 4.60 -16.49
N ALA A 358 -9.73 4.22 -17.63
CA ALA A 358 -10.47 3.83 -18.83
C ALA A 358 -9.72 2.82 -19.71
N GLY A 359 -10.41 2.29 -20.73
CA GLY A 359 -9.84 1.33 -21.68
C GLY A 359 -9.29 1.92 -22.98
N GLU A 360 -9.39 3.23 -23.19
CA GLU A 360 -8.90 3.94 -24.39
C GLU A 360 -8.07 5.16 -23.96
N SER A 361 -6.83 5.26 -24.42
CA SER A 361 -5.84 6.21 -23.93
C SER A 361 -5.72 7.47 -24.80
N GLU A 362 -5.50 7.34 -26.11
CA GLU A 362 -5.08 8.47 -26.96
C GLU A 362 -6.10 9.61 -26.96
N LYS A 363 -7.37 9.28 -27.24
CA LYS A 363 -8.45 10.29 -27.30
C LYS A 363 -8.77 10.90 -25.94
N THR A 364 -8.64 10.11 -24.87
CA THR A 364 -9.03 10.56 -23.52
C THR A 364 -7.95 11.44 -22.92
N ILE A 365 -6.68 11.11 -23.11
CA ILE A 365 -5.54 11.97 -22.74
C ILE A 365 -5.60 13.28 -23.53
N GLN A 366 -5.81 13.23 -24.84
CA GLN A 366 -5.93 14.45 -25.65
C GLN A 366 -7.06 15.34 -25.14
N ALA A 367 -8.25 14.75 -24.89
CA ALA A 367 -9.38 15.49 -24.32
C ALA A 367 -9.04 16.13 -22.96
N ALA A 368 -8.27 15.45 -22.11
CA ALA A 368 -7.84 15.98 -20.82
C ALA A 368 -6.87 17.14 -20.96
N LEU A 369 -5.85 17.01 -21.82
CA LEU A 369 -4.86 18.05 -22.06
C LEU A 369 -5.50 19.31 -22.69
N ASP A 370 -6.48 19.13 -23.58
CA ASP A 370 -7.18 20.23 -24.24
C ASP A 370 -8.18 20.97 -23.32
N SER A 371 -8.72 20.28 -22.31
CA SER A 371 -9.85 20.78 -21.51
C SER A 371 -9.48 21.21 -20.09
N THR A 372 -8.24 20.98 -19.64
CA THR A 372 -7.80 21.30 -18.27
C THR A 372 -6.66 22.32 -18.27
N ASP A 373 -6.62 23.19 -17.25
CA ASP A 373 -5.54 24.17 -17.08
C ASP A 373 -4.15 23.51 -17.00
N PRO A 374 -3.08 24.06 -17.60
CA PRO A 374 -1.71 23.52 -17.51
C PRO A 374 -1.23 23.09 -16.12
N GLY A 375 -1.72 23.71 -15.04
CA GLY A 375 -1.36 23.34 -13.66
C GLY A 375 -2.12 22.14 -13.07
N VAL A 376 -3.01 21.50 -13.84
CA VAL A 376 -3.67 20.24 -13.44
C VAL A 376 -2.78 19.06 -13.84
N GLU A 377 -2.52 18.13 -12.93
CA GLU A 377 -1.79 16.91 -13.29
C GLU A 377 -2.68 15.96 -14.12
N VAL A 378 -2.12 15.24 -15.09
CA VAL A 378 -2.90 14.31 -15.93
C VAL A 378 -2.18 12.98 -16.07
N MET A 379 -2.87 11.87 -15.78
CA MET A 379 -2.37 10.52 -15.99
C MET A 379 -3.50 9.59 -16.42
N PHE A 380 -3.17 8.65 -17.31
CA PHE A 380 -4.08 7.58 -17.71
C PHE A 380 -3.67 6.26 -17.06
N VAL A 381 -4.68 5.51 -16.61
CA VAL A 381 -4.53 4.20 -16.00
C VAL A 381 -5.57 3.26 -16.60
N HIS A 382 -5.12 2.10 -17.06
CA HIS A 382 -5.98 0.99 -17.43
C HIS A 382 -5.69 -0.19 -16.51
N ASN A 383 -6.59 -0.43 -15.56
CA ASN A 383 -6.56 -1.62 -14.72
C ASN A 383 -7.05 -2.84 -15.54
N LEU A 384 -6.19 -3.83 -15.79
CA LEU A 384 -6.56 -5.01 -16.59
C LEU A 384 -7.22 -6.09 -15.74
N TRP A 385 -8.18 -5.68 -14.90
CA TRP A 385 -9.00 -6.54 -14.06
C TRP A 385 -10.39 -5.94 -13.84
N GLY A 386 -11.38 -6.81 -13.64
CA GLY A 386 -12.76 -6.41 -13.35
C GLY A 386 -13.05 -6.21 -11.85
N PRO A 387 -14.25 -5.72 -11.50
CA PRO A 387 -14.64 -5.37 -10.13
C PRO A 387 -14.79 -6.59 -9.20
N GLN A 388 -14.87 -7.79 -9.75
CA GLN A 388 -14.89 -9.05 -8.99
C GLN A 388 -13.50 -9.45 -8.45
N ALA A 389 -12.46 -8.68 -8.79
CA ALA A 389 -11.13 -8.84 -8.25
C ALA A 389 -11.10 -8.69 -6.72
N LEU A 390 -10.65 -9.69 -5.97
CA LEU A 390 -10.42 -9.52 -4.52
C LEU A 390 -9.23 -8.60 -4.23
N THR A 391 -8.16 -8.70 -5.03
CA THR A 391 -6.93 -7.91 -4.91
C THR A 391 -6.45 -7.44 -6.29
N MET A 392 -5.54 -6.47 -6.35
CA MET A 392 -4.77 -6.14 -7.56
C MET A 392 -3.39 -6.81 -7.61
N LYS A 393 -3.06 -7.63 -6.59
CA LYS A 393 -1.82 -8.41 -6.58
C LYS A 393 -1.70 -9.29 -7.83
N ASP A 394 -0.54 -9.22 -8.47
CA ASP A 394 -0.17 -9.97 -9.68
C ASP A 394 -1.10 -9.65 -10.88
N LYS A 395 -1.71 -8.45 -10.87
CA LYS A 395 -2.58 -7.97 -11.95
C LYS A 395 -1.93 -6.80 -12.67
N ASN A 396 -2.06 -6.81 -13.98
CA ASN A 396 -1.43 -5.80 -14.82
C ASN A 396 -2.22 -4.48 -14.76
N ALA A 397 -1.52 -3.37 -14.57
CA ALA A 397 -2.02 -2.02 -14.82
C ALA A 397 -1.16 -1.35 -15.88
N ALA A 398 -1.77 -0.87 -16.96
CA ALA A 398 -1.06 -0.07 -17.96
C ALA A 398 -1.21 1.41 -17.60
N ILE A 399 -0.08 2.12 -17.51
CA ILE A 399 -0.02 3.53 -17.18
C ILE A 399 0.58 4.30 -18.34
N VAL A 400 -0.08 5.41 -18.70
CA VAL A 400 0.46 6.39 -19.63
C VAL A 400 0.61 7.71 -18.88
N ARG A 401 1.86 8.03 -18.54
CA ARG A 401 2.22 9.32 -17.94
C ARG A 401 2.30 10.39 -19.03
N THR A 402 1.85 11.58 -18.71
CA THR A 402 1.94 12.77 -19.57
C THR A 402 3.07 13.67 -19.07
N PRO A 403 3.52 14.66 -19.85
CA PRO A 403 4.44 15.70 -19.33
C PRO A 403 3.89 16.47 -18.12
N ARG A 404 2.56 16.40 -17.88
CA ARG A 404 1.88 17.01 -16.74
C ARG A 404 1.66 16.03 -15.57
N SER A 405 2.12 14.78 -15.64
CA SER A 405 2.02 13.85 -14.50
C SER A 405 3.01 14.26 -13.41
N GLY A 406 2.51 14.67 -12.24
CA GLY A 406 3.33 15.16 -11.14
C GLY A 406 3.28 14.27 -9.91
N SER A 407 3.18 14.91 -8.75
CA SER A 407 3.27 14.25 -7.45
C SER A 407 2.02 13.49 -7.06
N PHE A 408 0.83 13.98 -7.43
CA PHE A 408 -0.43 13.26 -7.17
C PHE A 408 -0.55 12.03 -8.06
N CYS A 409 -0.13 12.13 -9.33
CA CYS A 409 -0.03 10.97 -10.20
C CYS A 409 0.93 9.91 -9.65
N SER A 410 2.11 10.33 -9.15
CA SER A 410 3.08 9.42 -8.53
C SER A 410 2.53 8.73 -7.28
N GLU A 411 1.77 9.44 -6.45
CA GLU A 411 1.18 8.87 -5.23
C GLU A 411 0.09 7.83 -5.56
N PHE A 412 -0.76 8.10 -6.56
CA PHE A 412 -1.73 7.10 -7.02
C PHE A 412 -1.09 5.87 -7.67
N GLU A 413 -0.03 6.06 -8.46
CA GLU A 413 0.76 4.94 -9.01
C GLU A 413 1.40 4.11 -7.89
N ALA A 414 1.98 4.77 -6.87
CA ALA A 414 2.54 4.11 -5.70
C ALA A 414 1.48 3.32 -4.91
N PHE A 415 0.24 3.82 -4.84
CA PHE A 415 -0.89 3.07 -4.30
C PHE A 415 -1.15 1.77 -5.09
N LEU A 416 -1.19 1.82 -6.43
CA LEU A 416 -1.37 0.62 -7.25
C LEU A 416 -0.25 -0.41 -7.01
N TYR A 417 1.00 0.05 -7.03
CA TYR A 417 2.16 -0.79 -6.79
C TYR A 417 2.16 -1.41 -5.39
N LYS A 418 1.83 -0.62 -4.36
CA LYS A 418 1.72 -1.07 -2.96
C LYS A 418 0.75 -2.24 -2.82
N HIS A 419 -0.36 -2.22 -3.53
CA HIS A 419 -1.35 -3.31 -3.50
C HIS A 419 -1.04 -4.45 -4.49
N GLY A 420 0.16 -4.45 -5.07
CA GLY A 420 0.72 -5.56 -5.84
C GLY A 420 0.38 -5.56 -7.32
N ALA A 421 -0.10 -4.45 -7.89
CA ALA A 421 -0.30 -4.36 -9.32
C ALA A 421 1.05 -4.35 -10.07
N ASP A 422 1.14 -5.11 -11.15
CA ASP A 422 2.26 -5.08 -12.08
C ASP A 422 2.10 -3.87 -13.01
N ILE A 423 2.96 -2.86 -12.82
CA ILE A 423 2.87 -1.58 -13.54
C ILE A 423 3.64 -1.65 -14.86
N TYR A 424 2.94 -1.39 -15.96
CA TYR A 424 3.52 -1.29 -17.30
C TYR A 424 3.37 0.13 -17.85
N HIS A 425 4.49 0.76 -18.15
CA HIS A 425 4.52 2.09 -18.76
C HIS A 425 4.49 2.00 -20.28
N ASP A 426 3.49 2.64 -20.88
CA ASP A 426 3.31 2.67 -22.33
C ASP A 426 3.12 4.11 -22.84
N SER A 427 3.29 4.28 -24.16
CA SER A 427 2.73 5.44 -24.85
C SER A 427 1.24 5.20 -25.13
N ALA A 428 0.44 6.28 -25.24
CA ALA A 428 -0.99 6.16 -25.52
C ALA A 428 -1.28 5.30 -26.77
N LYS A 429 -0.51 5.52 -27.85
CA LYS A 429 -0.62 4.76 -29.09
C LYS A 429 -0.25 3.28 -28.92
N LYS A 430 0.80 2.98 -28.15
CA LYS A 430 1.23 1.60 -27.89
C LYS A 430 0.19 0.86 -27.05
N HIS A 431 -0.33 1.51 -26.00
CA HIS A 431 -1.43 0.98 -25.20
C HIS A 431 -2.64 0.62 -26.06
N ASP A 432 -3.15 1.56 -26.87
CA ASP A 432 -4.37 1.34 -27.67
C ASP A 432 -4.17 0.26 -28.74
N LEU A 433 -2.96 0.15 -29.31
CA LEU A 433 -2.60 -0.96 -30.21
C LEU A 433 -2.64 -2.31 -29.47
N LEU A 434 -2.04 -2.40 -28.29
CA LEU A 434 -1.99 -3.63 -27.49
C LEU A 434 -3.37 -4.06 -26.98
N MET A 435 -4.29 -3.12 -26.72
CA MET A 435 -5.69 -3.45 -26.40
C MET A 435 -6.41 -4.13 -27.58
N GLY A 436 -5.97 -3.87 -28.81
CA GLY A 436 -6.38 -4.64 -29.98
C GLY A 436 -6.11 -6.15 -29.83
N VAL A 437 -4.94 -6.50 -29.30
CA VAL A 437 -4.49 -7.89 -29.09
C VAL A 437 -5.07 -8.48 -27.80
N GLY A 438 -5.01 -7.73 -26.69
CA GLY A 438 -5.34 -8.24 -25.36
C GLY A 438 -6.83 -8.28 -25.02
N GLN A 439 -7.64 -7.43 -25.67
CA GLN A 439 -9.06 -7.30 -25.32
C GLN A 439 -9.96 -7.42 -26.56
N LYS A 440 -9.70 -6.62 -27.59
CA LYS A 440 -10.62 -6.49 -28.73
C LYS A 440 -10.73 -7.76 -29.55
N LEU A 441 -9.58 -8.33 -29.97
CA LEU A 441 -9.55 -9.55 -30.77
C LEU A 441 -10.12 -10.77 -30.02
N PRO A 442 -9.69 -11.09 -28.78
CA PRO A 442 -10.26 -12.22 -28.02
C PRO A 442 -11.77 -12.11 -27.82
N THR A 443 -12.27 -10.89 -27.59
CA THR A 443 -13.72 -10.62 -27.45
C THR A 443 -14.45 -10.89 -28.77
N ALA A 444 -13.94 -10.37 -29.88
CA ALA A 444 -14.54 -10.58 -31.20
C ALA A 444 -14.58 -12.06 -31.59
N ILE A 445 -13.49 -12.81 -31.34
CA ILE A 445 -13.42 -14.26 -31.56
C ILE A 445 -14.47 -14.96 -30.70
N SER A 446 -14.57 -14.62 -29.41
CA SER A 446 -15.52 -15.23 -28.47
C SER A 446 -16.97 -15.03 -28.90
N VAL A 447 -17.34 -13.81 -29.31
CA VAL A 447 -18.70 -13.51 -29.78
C VAL A 447 -18.99 -14.21 -31.11
N ALA A 448 -18.05 -14.17 -32.06
CA ALA A 448 -18.20 -14.87 -33.34
C ALA A 448 -18.33 -16.39 -33.15
N LEU A 449 -17.56 -16.98 -32.24
CA LEU A 449 -17.66 -18.41 -31.91
C LEU A 449 -19.05 -18.77 -31.38
N ALA A 450 -19.58 -18.00 -30.43
CA ALA A 450 -20.93 -18.21 -29.90
C ALA A 450 -22.01 -18.07 -30.99
N MET A 451 -21.85 -17.11 -31.89
CA MET A 451 -22.74 -16.95 -33.05
C MET A 451 -22.72 -18.17 -33.96
N THR A 452 -21.53 -18.72 -34.25
CA THR A 452 -21.37 -19.93 -35.08
C THR A 452 -22.01 -21.15 -34.42
N LEU A 453 -21.76 -21.38 -33.12
CA LEU A 453 -22.39 -22.50 -32.39
C LEU A 453 -23.92 -22.42 -32.47
N LYS A 454 -24.48 -21.21 -32.25
CA LYS A 454 -25.91 -20.97 -32.37
C LYS A 454 -26.42 -21.20 -33.81
N GLN A 455 -25.68 -20.77 -34.82
CA GLN A 455 -26.06 -20.93 -36.23
C GLN A 455 -26.17 -22.40 -36.64
N PHE A 456 -25.28 -23.26 -36.12
CA PHE A 456 -25.27 -24.69 -36.41
C PHE A 456 -26.07 -25.53 -35.40
N GLY A 457 -26.71 -24.90 -34.40
CA GLY A 457 -27.50 -25.60 -33.39
C GLY A 457 -26.68 -26.49 -32.47
N ILE A 458 -25.39 -26.18 -32.25
CA ILE A 458 -24.50 -26.95 -31.37
C ILE A 458 -24.81 -26.60 -29.91
N GLU A 459 -25.21 -27.58 -29.12
CA GLU A 459 -25.53 -27.42 -27.70
C GLU A 459 -24.29 -27.65 -26.81
N SER A 460 -24.33 -27.18 -25.56
CA SER A 460 -23.21 -27.33 -24.62
C SER A 460 -22.78 -28.80 -24.42
N ARG A 461 -23.74 -29.74 -24.39
CA ARG A 461 -23.46 -31.18 -24.29
C ARG A 461 -22.70 -31.76 -25.50
N ASP A 462 -22.87 -31.16 -26.68
CA ASP A 462 -22.20 -31.63 -27.90
C ASP A 462 -20.73 -31.22 -27.87
N ILE A 463 -20.44 -30.05 -27.28
CA ILE A 463 -19.08 -29.53 -27.09
C ILE A 463 -18.29 -30.44 -26.15
N ASP A 464 -18.86 -30.79 -25.00
CA ASP A 464 -18.16 -31.59 -23.99
C ASP A 464 -17.86 -33.02 -24.45
N SER A 465 -18.75 -33.60 -25.24
CA SER A 465 -18.60 -34.99 -25.74
C SER A 465 -17.59 -35.15 -26.87
N HIS A 466 -17.25 -34.07 -27.60
CA HIS A 466 -16.40 -34.12 -28.79
C HIS A 466 -15.19 -33.18 -28.76
N SER A 467 -14.88 -32.56 -27.61
CA SER A 467 -13.73 -31.66 -27.46
C SER A 467 -12.59 -32.31 -26.69
N THR A 468 -11.36 -32.10 -27.18
CA THR A 468 -10.17 -32.32 -26.36
C THR A 468 -10.02 -31.21 -25.32
N LEU A 469 -9.22 -31.42 -24.27
CA LEU A 469 -8.92 -30.37 -23.29
C LEU A 469 -8.37 -29.09 -23.96
N THR A 470 -7.52 -29.24 -24.97
CA THR A 470 -6.99 -28.12 -25.75
C THR A 470 -8.08 -27.40 -26.54
N SER A 471 -9.01 -28.16 -27.15
CA SER A 471 -10.14 -27.58 -27.93
C SER A 471 -11.06 -26.72 -27.06
N LEU A 472 -11.16 -27.02 -25.75
CA LEU A 472 -12.00 -26.27 -24.82
C LEU A 472 -11.47 -24.87 -24.49
N TYR A 473 -10.21 -24.54 -24.78
CA TYR A 473 -9.66 -23.22 -24.44
C TYR A 473 -10.44 -22.07 -25.06
N GLY A 474 -10.86 -22.21 -26.32
CA GLY A 474 -11.70 -21.22 -27.00
C GLY A 474 -13.09 -21.11 -26.37
N ILE A 475 -13.66 -22.25 -25.94
CA ILE A 475 -14.97 -22.31 -25.27
C ILE A 475 -14.91 -21.66 -23.90
N LEU A 476 -13.84 -21.88 -23.12
CA LEU A 476 -13.65 -21.26 -21.82
C LEU A 476 -13.50 -19.74 -21.94
N ALA A 477 -12.74 -19.26 -22.93
CA ALA A 477 -12.64 -17.83 -23.22
C ALA A 477 -14.02 -17.24 -23.59
N MET A 478 -14.77 -17.93 -24.45
CA MET A 478 -16.13 -17.56 -24.84
C MET A 478 -17.08 -17.48 -23.63
N ALA A 479 -17.07 -18.50 -22.77
CA ALA A 479 -17.91 -18.55 -21.57
C ALA A 479 -17.59 -17.39 -20.62
N ARG A 480 -16.30 -17.05 -20.44
CA ARG A 480 -15.89 -15.91 -19.61
C ARG A 480 -16.42 -14.59 -20.14
N VAL A 481 -16.45 -14.38 -21.46
CA VAL A 481 -17.00 -13.15 -22.07
C VAL A 481 -18.52 -13.08 -21.88
N HIS A 482 -19.24 -14.19 -22.10
CA HIS A 482 -20.70 -14.21 -22.04
C HIS A 482 -21.27 -14.24 -20.62
N ASN A 483 -20.47 -14.61 -19.61
CA ASN A 483 -20.86 -14.56 -18.19
C ASN A 483 -20.58 -13.21 -17.50
N GLN A 484 -20.36 -12.16 -18.29
CA GLN A 484 -20.02 -10.81 -17.81
C GLN A 484 -20.97 -9.79 -18.44
N ASN A 485 -20.85 -8.52 -18.05
CA ASN A 485 -21.71 -7.46 -18.58
C ASN A 485 -21.49 -7.27 -20.10
N PRO A 486 -22.50 -7.55 -20.95
CA PRO A 486 -22.35 -7.47 -22.40
C PRO A 486 -22.05 -6.06 -22.90
N ARG A 487 -22.47 -5.02 -22.16
CA ARG A 487 -22.21 -3.63 -22.52
C ARG A 487 -20.71 -3.34 -22.55
N THR A 488 -19.94 -3.84 -21.58
CA THR A 488 -18.49 -3.61 -21.49
C THR A 488 -17.77 -4.15 -22.72
N TYR A 489 -18.07 -5.40 -23.10
CA TYR A 489 -17.46 -6.04 -24.26
C TYR A 489 -17.91 -5.42 -25.58
N ALA A 490 -19.18 -4.99 -25.67
CA ALA A 490 -19.65 -4.22 -26.82
C ALA A 490 -18.89 -2.90 -26.99
N GLU A 491 -18.59 -2.19 -25.90
CA GLU A 491 -17.79 -0.97 -25.96
C GLU A 491 -16.35 -1.24 -26.39
N ILE A 492 -15.69 -2.26 -25.84
CA ILE A 492 -14.34 -2.68 -26.26
C ILE A 492 -14.29 -2.94 -27.77
N MET A 493 -15.26 -3.69 -28.30
CA MET A 493 -15.35 -3.96 -29.74
C MET A 493 -15.62 -2.71 -30.57
N ALA A 494 -16.44 -1.79 -30.06
CA ALA A 494 -16.82 -0.56 -30.75
C ALA A 494 -15.72 0.53 -30.71
N THR A 495 -14.72 0.42 -29.84
CA THR A 495 -13.61 1.37 -29.75
C THR A 495 -12.87 1.48 -31.09
N ARG A 496 -12.72 2.69 -31.60
CA ARG A 496 -12.02 2.99 -32.87
C ARG A 496 -10.55 3.30 -32.61
N GLY A 497 -9.65 2.90 -33.49
CA GLY A 497 -8.22 3.22 -33.38
C GLY A 497 -7.34 2.12 -33.97
N GLU A 498 -6.06 2.12 -33.62
CA GLU A 498 -5.08 1.15 -34.13
C GLU A 498 -5.46 -0.31 -33.80
N GLY A 499 -6.09 -0.57 -32.66
CA GLY A 499 -6.58 -1.89 -32.29
C GLY A 499 -7.66 -2.47 -33.22
N GLU A 500 -8.38 -1.65 -34.01
CA GLU A 500 -9.30 -2.14 -35.04
C GLU A 500 -8.57 -2.85 -36.18
N LYS A 501 -7.37 -2.37 -36.54
CA LYS A 501 -6.57 -2.96 -37.61
C LYS A 501 -6.21 -4.40 -37.27
N ILE A 502 -5.90 -4.69 -36.01
CA ILE A 502 -5.60 -6.05 -35.53
C ILE A 502 -6.76 -7.01 -35.80
N VAL A 503 -8.00 -6.62 -35.50
CA VAL A 503 -9.18 -7.48 -35.71
C VAL A 503 -9.44 -7.70 -37.20
N ARG A 504 -9.31 -6.65 -38.02
CA ARG A 504 -9.49 -6.76 -39.47
C ARG A 504 -8.42 -7.66 -40.11
N SER A 505 -7.16 -7.44 -39.78
CA SER A 505 -6.05 -8.27 -40.28
C SER A 505 -6.17 -9.72 -39.80
N PHE A 506 -6.65 -9.96 -38.57
CA PHE A 506 -6.95 -11.32 -38.13
C PHE A 506 -8.04 -11.98 -38.99
N ALA A 507 -9.12 -11.28 -39.31
CA ALA A 507 -10.18 -11.81 -40.16
C ALA A 507 -9.70 -12.09 -41.60
N GLU A 508 -8.84 -11.23 -42.14
CA GLU A 508 -8.17 -11.45 -43.44
C GLU A 508 -7.28 -12.69 -43.41
N ASN A 509 -6.44 -12.83 -42.37
CA ASN A 509 -5.59 -14.01 -42.18
C ASN A 509 -6.41 -15.29 -42.00
N LEU A 510 -7.52 -15.23 -41.26
CA LEU A 510 -8.40 -16.38 -41.08
C LEU A 510 -9.02 -16.85 -42.40
N ARG A 511 -9.49 -15.91 -43.24
CA ARG A 511 -9.95 -16.25 -44.60
C ARG A 511 -8.85 -16.88 -45.44
N ALA A 512 -7.66 -16.29 -45.41
CA ALA A 512 -6.52 -16.82 -46.14
C ALA A 512 -6.09 -18.22 -45.70
N ILE A 513 -6.33 -18.60 -44.43
CA ILE A 513 -6.12 -19.96 -43.93
C ILE A 513 -7.25 -20.89 -44.41
N ILE A 514 -8.50 -20.44 -44.33
CA ILE A 514 -9.67 -21.21 -44.81
C ILE A 514 -9.51 -21.55 -46.29
N ASP A 515 -9.20 -20.56 -47.13
CA ASP A 515 -9.04 -20.74 -48.57
C ASP A 515 -7.99 -21.83 -48.87
N ARG A 516 -6.80 -21.76 -48.25
CA ARG A 516 -5.75 -22.78 -48.43
C ARG A 516 -6.15 -24.16 -47.91
N ALA A 517 -6.87 -24.21 -46.80
CA ALA A 517 -7.35 -25.47 -46.24
C ALA A 517 -8.37 -26.14 -47.17
N GLU A 518 -9.26 -25.37 -47.80
CA GLU A 518 -10.23 -25.87 -48.77
C GLU A 518 -9.57 -26.37 -50.07
N HIS A 519 -8.44 -25.79 -50.48
CA HIS A 519 -7.64 -26.27 -51.61
C HIS A 519 -6.73 -27.46 -51.27
N GLY A 520 -6.57 -27.79 -49.98
CA GLY A 520 -5.71 -28.89 -49.53
C GLY A 520 -4.22 -28.57 -49.56
N ASP A 521 -3.84 -27.29 -49.46
CA ASP A 521 -2.45 -26.80 -49.56
C ASP A 521 -1.64 -27.04 -48.27
N ILE A 522 -1.45 -28.32 -47.91
CA ILE A 522 -0.81 -28.74 -46.65
C ILE A 522 0.60 -28.18 -46.48
N ASN A 523 1.40 -28.16 -47.56
CA ASN A 523 2.78 -27.65 -47.51
C ASN A 523 2.81 -26.16 -47.19
N GLU A 524 1.98 -25.35 -47.87
CA GLU A 524 1.91 -23.91 -47.60
C GLU A 524 1.43 -23.64 -46.16
N LEU A 525 0.42 -24.37 -45.68
CA LEU A 525 -0.05 -24.25 -44.30
C LEU A 525 1.05 -24.59 -43.29
N SER A 526 1.84 -25.61 -43.56
CA SER A 526 2.96 -26.03 -42.71
C SER A 526 4.08 -24.98 -42.68
N GLU A 527 4.41 -24.42 -43.85
CA GLU A 527 5.40 -23.34 -43.98
C GLU A 527 4.96 -22.09 -43.19
N ILE A 528 3.69 -21.68 -43.31
CA ILE A 528 3.11 -20.57 -42.52
C ILE A 528 3.27 -20.82 -41.02
N MET A 529 3.02 -22.04 -40.54
CA MET A 529 3.16 -22.38 -39.11
C MET A 529 4.62 -22.26 -38.64
N GLU A 530 5.58 -22.77 -39.41
CA GLU A 530 7.01 -22.68 -39.06
C GLU A 530 7.55 -21.25 -39.17
N GLU A 531 7.08 -20.45 -40.13
CA GLU A 531 7.41 -19.02 -40.22
C GLU A 531 6.86 -18.23 -39.04
N ASN A 532 5.58 -18.44 -38.69
CA ASN A 532 4.97 -17.79 -37.53
C ASN A 532 5.74 -18.12 -36.24
N LYS A 533 6.18 -19.36 -36.08
CA LYS A 533 6.99 -19.80 -34.93
C LYS A 533 8.33 -19.06 -34.83
N LYS A 534 8.96 -18.69 -35.94
CA LYS A 534 10.21 -17.88 -35.94
C LYS A 534 9.99 -16.47 -35.40
N SER A 535 8.78 -15.91 -35.53
CA SER A 535 8.43 -14.60 -34.98
C SER A 535 8.22 -14.59 -33.47
N MET A 536 8.10 -15.78 -32.85
CA MET A 536 7.88 -15.94 -31.41
C MET A 536 9.16 -16.36 -30.71
N SER A 537 9.46 -15.75 -29.56
CA SER A 537 10.67 -16.12 -28.82
C SER A 537 10.55 -17.56 -28.26
N PRO A 538 11.64 -18.35 -28.24
CA PRO A 538 11.61 -19.69 -27.66
C PRO A 538 11.22 -19.70 -26.17
N SER A 539 11.57 -18.65 -25.42
CA SER A 539 11.18 -18.49 -24.02
C SER A 539 9.67 -18.25 -23.86
N PHE A 540 9.07 -17.45 -24.74
CA PHE A 540 7.63 -17.22 -24.77
C PHE A 540 6.88 -18.54 -25.03
N LEU A 541 7.26 -19.27 -26.08
CA LEU A 541 6.61 -20.54 -26.43
C LEU A 541 6.69 -21.57 -25.28
N ARG A 542 7.88 -21.74 -24.68
CA ARG A 542 8.06 -22.65 -23.54
C ARG A 542 7.22 -22.24 -22.33
N SER A 543 7.17 -20.94 -22.03
CA SER A 543 6.39 -20.41 -20.91
C SER A 543 4.88 -20.65 -21.11
N ARG A 544 4.34 -20.34 -22.30
CA ARG A 544 2.92 -20.54 -22.61
C ARG A 544 2.54 -22.01 -22.65
N MET A 545 3.42 -22.88 -23.15
CA MET A 545 3.21 -24.33 -23.10
C MET A 545 3.15 -24.85 -21.66
N LYS A 546 3.99 -24.33 -20.74
CA LYS A 546 3.92 -24.69 -19.32
C LYS A 546 2.57 -24.29 -18.70
N GLN A 547 2.05 -23.11 -19.05
CA GLN A 547 0.75 -22.64 -18.57
C GLN A 547 -0.40 -23.49 -19.13
N ALA A 548 -0.37 -23.83 -20.42
CA ALA A 548 -1.37 -24.72 -21.03
C ALA A 548 -1.45 -26.07 -20.30
N LYS A 549 -0.28 -26.71 -20.07
CA LYS A 549 -0.23 -27.98 -19.31
C LYS A 549 -0.82 -27.85 -17.90
N ALA A 550 -0.55 -26.75 -17.21
CA ALA A 550 -1.12 -26.52 -15.89
C ALA A 550 -2.66 -26.40 -15.93
N VAL A 551 -3.23 -25.80 -16.97
CA VAL A 551 -4.68 -25.76 -17.18
C VAL A 551 -5.21 -27.18 -17.46
N ASP A 552 -4.54 -27.94 -18.32
CA ASP A 552 -4.94 -29.33 -18.63
C ASP A 552 -4.93 -30.21 -17.38
N ASP A 553 -3.92 -30.08 -16.53
CA ASP A 553 -3.80 -30.82 -15.27
C ASP A 553 -4.96 -30.51 -14.30
N VAL A 554 -5.46 -29.26 -14.29
CA VAL A 554 -6.61 -28.86 -13.47
C VAL A 554 -7.92 -29.36 -14.07
N MET A 555 -8.12 -29.20 -15.38
CA MET A 555 -9.33 -29.64 -16.06
C MET A 555 -9.49 -31.16 -16.09
N SER A 556 -8.38 -31.90 -15.98
CA SER A 556 -8.39 -33.36 -15.93
C SER A 556 -8.89 -33.94 -14.61
N ARG A 557 -9.06 -33.11 -13.57
CA ARG A 557 -9.45 -33.58 -12.23
C ARG A 557 -10.92 -34.06 -12.22
N PRO A 558 -11.25 -35.13 -11.46
CA PRO A 558 -12.59 -35.72 -11.48
C PRO A 558 -13.71 -34.79 -11.01
N ASP A 559 -13.41 -33.84 -10.12
CA ASP A 559 -14.34 -32.85 -9.56
C ASP A 559 -14.63 -31.68 -10.49
N MET A 560 -13.80 -31.47 -11.52
CA MET A 560 -13.97 -30.43 -12.53
C MET A 560 -14.69 -30.91 -13.79
N LYS A 561 -14.85 -32.23 -13.97
CA LYS A 561 -15.68 -32.77 -15.06
C LYS A 561 -17.14 -32.55 -14.70
N MET A 562 -17.88 -31.80 -15.54
CA MET A 562 -19.33 -31.68 -15.42
C MET A 562 -19.95 -33.08 -15.35
N GLN A 563 -20.84 -33.29 -14.37
CA GLN A 563 -21.68 -34.49 -14.30
C GLN A 563 -22.75 -34.47 -15.38
#